data_AF-C0EF56-F1
#
_entry.id   AF-C0EF56-F1
#
_cell.length_a   1.000
_cell.length_b   1.000
_cell.length_c   1.000
_cell.angle_alpha   90.00
_cell.angle_beta   90.00
_cell.angle_gamma   90.00
#
_symmetry.space_group_name_H-M   'P 1'
#
loop_
_entity.id
_entity.type
_entity.pdbx_description
1 polymer ?
#
loop_
_entity_poly.entity_id
_entity_poly.type
_entity_poly.pdbx_seq_one_letter_code
_entity_poly.pdbx_strand_id
1 'polypeptide(L)'
;MIIIEQQASNIIKDILSSHNIDETGLSIKKNTGYVSVNIDTRLAFRVKFTGKKYYLSVSNRFKDLFSDLNAYYIKSDKDYLRIPLKNPEDLYSLSDKIVEVYSIIMDNGPIDTFGCCSLYQKCSDAKQCIDPDREHAKGCIYRTHLEKGEIFYGRNRNVN
;
A
#
# COMPACT_ATOMS: atom_id res chain seq x y z
N MET A 1 13.01 -16.61 -21.26
CA MET A 1 12.53 -16.41 -19.87
C MET A 1 12.77 -14.98 -19.36
N ILE A 2 13.89 -14.31 -19.71
CA ILE A 2 14.20 -12.91 -19.33
C ILE A 2 13.19 -11.87 -19.86
N ILE A 3 12.57 -12.14 -21.02
CA ILE A 3 11.70 -11.16 -21.72
C ILE A 3 10.40 -10.88 -20.96
N ILE A 4 9.73 -11.91 -20.44
CA ILE A 4 8.38 -11.76 -19.86
C ILE A 4 8.41 -11.05 -18.50
N GLU A 5 9.43 -11.32 -17.67
CA GLU A 5 9.61 -10.62 -16.40
C GLU A 5 9.94 -9.13 -16.61
N GLN A 6 10.73 -8.82 -17.64
CA GLN A 6 10.98 -7.44 -18.05
C GLN A 6 9.70 -6.76 -18.56
N GLN A 7 8.90 -7.47 -19.36
CA GLN A 7 7.62 -6.98 -19.86
C GLN A 7 6.65 -6.66 -18.73
N ALA A 8 6.49 -7.56 -17.75
CA ALA A 8 5.67 -7.31 -16.57
C ALA A 8 6.14 -6.07 -15.78
N SER A 9 7.47 -5.91 -15.66
CA SER A 9 8.05 -4.73 -14.99
C SER A 9 7.73 -3.43 -15.73
N ASN A 10 7.81 -3.45 -17.07
CA ASN A 10 7.49 -2.30 -17.91
C ASN A 10 6.00 -1.95 -17.85
N ILE A 11 5.12 -2.96 -17.91
CA ILE A 11 3.66 -2.75 -17.84
C ILE A 11 3.27 -2.11 -16.50
N ILE A 12 3.87 -2.53 -15.39
CA ILE A 12 3.59 -1.91 -14.08
C ILE A 12 4.01 -0.44 -14.05
N LYS A 13 5.18 -0.09 -14.59
CA LYS A 13 5.63 1.31 -14.69
C LYS A 13 4.71 2.14 -15.58
N ASP A 14 4.27 1.57 -16.70
CA ASP A 14 3.34 2.19 -17.63
C ASP A 14 1.96 2.46 -16.99
N ILE A 15 1.43 1.48 -16.24
CA ILE A 15 0.21 1.65 -15.43
C ILE A 15 0.37 2.79 -14.44
N LEU A 16 1.45 2.84 -13.65
CA LEU A 16 1.63 3.91 -12.67
C LEU A 16 1.77 5.28 -13.33
N SER A 17 2.56 5.36 -14.41
CA SER A 17 2.77 6.59 -15.17
C SER A 17 1.48 7.13 -15.79
N SER A 18 0.65 6.25 -16.38
CA SER A 18 -0.63 6.63 -16.99
C SER A 18 -1.66 7.17 -15.99
N HIS A 19 -1.52 6.85 -14.71
CA HIS A 19 -2.34 7.37 -13.61
C HIS A 19 -1.71 8.59 -12.89
N ASN A 20 -0.64 9.17 -13.44
CA ASN A 20 0.13 10.26 -12.82
C ASN A 20 0.67 9.92 -11.42
N ILE A 21 0.93 8.64 -11.14
CA ILE A 21 1.59 8.22 -9.91
C ILE A 21 3.09 8.35 -10.10
N ASP A 22 3.73 9.12 -9.23
CA ASP A 22 5.18 9.20 -9.15
C ASP A 22 5.76 7.84 -8.74
N GLU A 23 6.86 7.42 -9.37
CA GLU A 23 7.51 6.12 -9.11
C GLU A 23 8.39 6.14 -7.84
N THR A 24 8.32 7.20 -7.01
CA THR A 24 9.06 7.30 -5.76
C THR A 24 8.83 6.06 -4.88
N GLY A 25 9.90 5.51 -4.30
CA GLY A 25 9.84 4.29 -3.49
C GLY A 25 9.59 2.99 -4.26
N LEU A 26 9.27 3.02 -5.56
CA LEU A 26 9.03 1.81 -6.34
C LEU A 26 10.32 1.01 -6.54
N SER A 27 10.32 -0.26 -6.11
CA SER A 27 11.40 -1.21 -6.34
C SER A 27 10.90 -2.51 -6.94
N ILE A 28 11.21 -2.75 -8.21
CA ILE A 28 10.88 -3.97 -8.93
C ILE A 28 12.09 -4.91 -8.93
N LYS A 29 11.99 -6.02 -8.20
CA LYS A 29 13.05 -7.02 -8.05
C LYS A 29 12.70 -8.30 -8.81
N LYS A 30 13.59 -8.71 -9.71
CA LYS A 30 13.48 -10.00 -10.41
C LYS A 30 13.99 -11.11 -9.51
N ASN A 31 13.15 -12.11 -9.26
CA ASN A 31 13.50 -13.30 -8.50
C ASN A 31 13.39 -14.52 -9.41
N THR A 32 13.90 -15.66 -8.94
CA THR A 32 13.75 -16.92 -9.65
C THR A 32 12.27 -17.29 -9.79
N GLY A 33 11.71 -17.06 -10.97
CA GLY A 33 10.37 -17.47 -11.35
C GLY A 33 9.25 -16.46 -11.07
N TYR A 34 9.55 -15.26 -10.54
CA TYR A 34 8.58 -14.19 -10.34
C TYR A 34 9.27 -12.83 -10.18
N VAL A 35 8.49 -11.77 -10.37
CA VAL A 35 8.89 -10.38 -10.10
C VAL A 35 8.22 -9.94 -8.80
N SER A 36 8.98 -9.33 -7.89
CA SER A 36 8.45 -8.64 -6.71
C SER A 36 8.35 -7.14 -7.00
N VAL A 37 7.20 -6.57 -6.71
CA VAL A 37 6.92 -5.14 -6.81
C VAL A 37 6.80 -4.62 -5.39
N ASN A 38 7.77 -3.81 -4.98
CA ASN A 38 7.83 -3.23 -3.65
C ASN A 38 7.65 -1.73 -3.73
N ILE A 39 7.13 -1.17 -2.65
CA ILE A 39 6.98 0.27 -2.42
C ILE A 39 7.69 0.53 -1.09
N ASP A 40 8.77 1.28 -1.16
CA ASP A 40 9.83 1.36 -0.16
C ASP A 40 10.30 -0.05 0.26
N THR A 41 10.07 -0.41 1.52
CA THR A 41 10.45 -1.69 2.11
C THR A 41 9.32 -2.72 2.08
N ARG A 42 8.15 -2.36 1.56
CA ARG A 42 6.92 -3.16 1.65
C ARG A 42 6.59 -3.82 0.32
N LEU A 43 6.27 -5.12 0.37
CA LEU A 43 5.83 -5.86 -0.80
C LEU A 43 4.38 -5.47 -1.16
N ALA A 44 4.18 -4.92 -2.36
CA ALA A 44 2.87 -4.66 -2.92
C ALA A 44 2.34 -5.92 -3.62
N PHE A 45 3.09 -6.41 -4.61
CA PHE A 45 2.70 -7.52 -5.45
C PHE A 45 3.84 -8.48 -5.74
N ARG A 46 3.50 -9.74 -6.04
CA ARG A 46 4.38 -10.63 -6.80
C ARG A 46 3.68 -10.99 -8.09
N VAL A 47 4.38 -10.87 -9.21
CA VAL A 47 3.86 -11.21 -10.53
C VAL A 47 4.65 -12.39 -11.07
N LYS A 48 3.94 -13.47 -11.42
CA LYS A 48 4.54 -14.71 -11.91
C LYS A 48 4.03 -15.01 -13.32
N PHE A 49 4.98 -15.12 -14.25
CA PHE A 49 4.74 -15.58 -15.62
C PHE A 49 5.63 -16.78 -16.00
N THR A 50 5.90 -17.66 -15.04
CA THR A 50 6.72 -18.86 -15.26
C THR A 50 5.96 -20.12 -14.87
N GLY A 51 6.29 -21.24 -15.54
CA GLY A 51 5.61 -22.51 -15.35
C GLY A 51 4.21 -22.54 -15.96
N LYS A 52 3.30 -23.33 -15.38
CA LYS A 52 1.96 -23.61 -15.95
C LYS A 52 0.86 -22.63 -15.54
N LYS A 53 1.10 -21.79 -14.52
CA LYS A 53 0.09 -20.89 -13.96
C LYS A 53 0.68 -19.51 -13.78
N TYR A 54 0.12 -18.54 -14.49
CA TYR A 54 0.47 -17.14 -14.31
C TYR A 54 -0.49 -16.49 -13.33
N TYR A 55 0.03 -15.59 -12.52
CA TYR A 55 -0.79 -14.89 -11.54
C TYR A 55 -0.09 -13.63 -11.03
N LEU A 56 -0.91 -12.70 -10.57
CA LEU A 56 -0.52 -11.66 -9.63
C LEU A 56 -0.93 -12.12 -8.23
N SER A 57 -0.04 -12.00 -7.24
CA SER A 57 -0.37 -12.27 -5.85
C SER A 57 -0.19 -11.04 -4.99
N VAL A 58 -1.14 -10.82 -4.09
CA VAL A 58 -1.25 -9.65 -3.22
C VAL A 58 -1.54 -10.11 -1.79
N SER A 59 -1.12 -9.35 -0.77
CA SER A 59 -1.42 -9.67 0.64
C SER A 59 -2.92 -9.71 0.90
N ASN A 60 -3.37 -10.61 1.79
CA ASN A 60 -4.79 -10.77 2.14
C ASN A 60 -5.45 -9.48 2.69
N ARG A 61 -4.67 -8.50 3.15
CA ARG A 61 -5.18 -7.20 3.61
C ARG A 61 -5.89 -6.44 2.51
N PHE A 62 -5.62 -6.76 1.24
CA PHE A 62 -6.27 -6.17 0.08
C PHE A 62 -7.39 -7.04 -0.51
N LYS A 63 -7.82 -8.12 0.18
CA LYS A 63 -8.79 -9.07 -0.37
C LYS A 63 -10.07 -8.41 -0.89
N ASP A 64 -10.55 -7.38 -0.20
CA ASP A 64 -11.83 -6.73 -0.52
C ASP A 64 -11.72 -5.92 -1.82
N LEU A 65 -10.54 -5.36 -2.11
CA LEU A 65 -10.23 -4.66 -3.36
C LEU A 65 -10.24 -5.58 -4.59
N PHE A 66 -10.01 -6.87 -4.40
CA PHE A 66 -9.98 -7.87 -5.48
C PHE A 66 -11.17 -8.86 -5.39
N SER A 67 -12.22 -8.51 -4.63
CA SER A 67 -13.36 -9.39 -4.34
C SER A 67 -14.24 -9.69 -5.55
N ASP A 68 -14.19 -8.84 -6.57
CA ASP A 68 -14.88 -8.97 -7.85
C ASP A 68 -14.16 -9.90 -8.85
N LEU A 69 -12.97 -10.39 -8.52
CA LEU A 69 -12.14 -11.20 -9.40
C LEU A 69 -12.13 -12.67 -8.98
N ASN A 70 -11.87 -13.57 -9.94
CA ASN A 70 -11.73 -15.00 -9.68
C ASN A 70 -10.38 -15.30 -9.00
N ALA A 71 -10.26 -14.91 -7.74
CA ALA A 71 -9.05 -15.03 -6.95
C ALA A 71 -9.07 -16.26 -6.04
N TYR A 72 -7.90 -16.82 -5.74
CA TYR A 72 -7.78 -18.05 -4.95
C TYR A 72 -6.56 -18.03 -4.02
N TYR A 73 -6.60 -18.88 -2.98
CA TYR A 73 -5.48 -19.12 -2.08
C TYR A 73 -4.82 -20.47 -2.36
N ILE A 74 -3.57 -20.63 -1.92
CA ILE A 74 -2.93 -21.95 -1.88
C ILE A 74 -2.44 -22.26 -0.47
N LYS A 75 -2.36 -23.54 -0.11
CA LYS A 75 -1.99 -23.98 1.25
C LYS A 75 -0.61 -23.49 1.69
N SER A 76 0.36 -23.45 0.78
CA SER A 76 1.74 -23.06 1.10
C SER A 76 1.97 -21.54 1.14
N ASP A 77 0.97 -20.72 0.84
CA ASP A 77 1.08 -19.25 0.72
C ASP A 77 -0.27 -18.61 1.08
N LYS A 78 -0.79 -18.95 2.26
CA LYS A 78 -2.17 -18.65 2.69
C LYS A 78 -2.44 -17.16 2.92
N ASP A 79 -1.39 -16.38 3.18
CA ASP A 79 -1.50 -14.95 3.49
C ASP A 79 -1.56 -14.08 2.21
N TYR A 80 -1.53 -14.73 1.04
CA TYR A 80 -1.54 -14.06 -0.26
C TYR A 80 -2.66 -14.60 -1.15
N LEU A 81 -3.47 -13.66 -1.61
CA LEU A 81 -4.51 -13.89 -2.60
C LEU A 81 -3.87 -13.92 -3.99
N ARG A 82 -4.24 -14.89 -4.84
CA ARG A 82 -3.72 -15.02 -6.22
C ARG A 82 -4.82 -14.73 -7.23
N ILE A 83 -4.55 -13.78 -8.12
CA ILE A 83 -5.38 -13.42 -9.25
C ILE A 83 -4.76 -14.09 -10.49
N PRO A 84 -5.47 -15.05 -11.14
CA PRO A 84 -4.96 -15.75 -12.30
C PRO A 84 -4.79 -14.79 -13.48
N LEU A 85 -3.69 -14.97 -14.22
CA LEU A 85 -3.38 -14.26 -15.45
C LEU A 85 -3.20 -15.28 -16.58
N LYS A 86 -3.44 -14.85 -17.82
CA LYS A 86 -3.17 -15.58 -19.07
C LYS A 86 -1.92 -15.07 -19.76
N ASN A 87 -1.66 -13.77 -19.70
CA ASN A 87 -0.50 -13.10 -20.30
C ASN A 87 -0.13 -11.81 -19.54
N PRO A 88 1.01 -11.17 -19.83
CA PRO A 88 1.42 -9.91 -19.21
C PRO A 88 0.39 -8.77 -19.33
N GLU A 89 -0.32 -8.70 -20.44
CA GLU A 89 -1.26 -7.64 -20.80
C GLU A 89 -2.51 -7.65 -19.91
N ASP A 90 -2.85 -8.79 -19.32
CA ASP A 90 -3.90 -8.87 -18.31
C ASP A 90 -3.63 -7.96 -17.09
N LEU A 91 -2.38 -7.53 -16.85
CA LEU A 91 -2.07 -6.53 -15.83
C LEU A 91 -2.77 -5.18 -16.09
N TYR A 92 -2.99 -4.80 -17.36
CA TYR A 92 -3.72 -3.58 -17.68
C TYR A 92 -5.19 -3.64 -17.23
N SER A 93 -5.80 -4.83 -17.25
CA SER A 93 -7.16 -5.01 -16.71
C SER A 93 -7.25 -4.86 -15.18
N LEU A 94 -6.09 -4.82 -14.52
CA LEU A 94 -5.96 -4.63 -13.08
C LEU A 94 -5.43 -3.22 -12.73
N SER A 95 -5.34 -2.29 -13.69
CA SER A 95 -4.69 -0.98 -13.52
C SER A 95 -5.19 -0.24 -12.27
N ASP A 96 -6.51 -0.02 -12.17
CA ASP A 96 -7.13 0.72 -11.06
C ASP A 96 -6.83 0.07 -9.71
N LYS A 97 -6.84 -1.26 -9.64
CA LYS A 97 -6.53 -2.00 -8.42
C LYS A 97 -5.03 -1.97 -8.09
N ILE A 98 -4.16 -1.97 -9.09
CA ILE A 98 -2.70 -1.83 -8.91
C ILE A 98 -2.38 -0.46 -8.34
N VAL A 99 -2.97 0.59 -8.91
CA VAL A 99 -2.89 1.98 -8.49
C VAL A 99 -3.41 2.13 -7.06
N GLU A 100 -4.58 1.57 -6.75
CA GLU A 100 -5.17 1.65 -5.40
C GLU A 100 -4.28 0.98 -4.34
N VAL A 101 -3.74 -0.21 -4.60
CA VAL A 101 -2.77 -0.83 -3.67
C VAL A 101 -1.54 0.04 -3.51
N TYR A 102 -1.04 0.64 -4.59
CA TYR A 102 0.12 1.51 -4.53
C TYR A 102 -0.14 2.71 -3.60
N SER A 103 -1.25 3.42 -3.84
CA SER A 103 -1.71 4.55 -3.03
C SER A 103 -1.85 4.16 -1.56
N ILE A 104 -2.53 3.05 -1.25
CA ILE A 104 -2.70 2.59 0.13
C ILE A 104 -1.34 2.29 0.79
N ILE A 105 -0.36 1.74 0.07
CA ILE A 105 0.94 1.41 0.67
C ILE A 105 1.76 2.67 0.94
N MET A 106 1.78 3.61 -0.01
CA MET A 106 2.41 4.92 0.16
C MET A 106 1.76 5.68 1.32
N ASP A 107 0.42 5.72 1.34
CA ASP A 107 -0.34 6.41 2.39
C ASP A 107 -0.08 5.85 3.79
N ASN A 108 0.19 4.55 3.87
CA ASN A 108 0.45 3.89 5.15
C ASN A 108 1.94 3.69 5.41
N GLY A 109 2.84 4.24 4.58
CA GLY A 109 4.29 4.06 4.63
C GLY A 109 4.92 4.31 6.01
N PRO A 110 6.17 3.86 6.25
CA PRO A 110 6.85 4.21 7.50
C PRO A 110 7.02 5.74 7.53
N ILE A 111 6.29 6.38 8.44
CA ILE A 111 6.42 7.81 8.71
C ILE A 111 7.22 7.94 10.00
N ASP A 112 8.18 8.86 10.01
CA ASP A 112 8.92 9.20 11.22
C ASP A 112 7.93 9.59 12.31
N THR A 113 7.85 8.76 13.34
CA THR A 113 6.91 8.99 14.43
C THR A 113 7.51 9.98 15.41
N PHE A 114 6.70 10.95 15.84
CA PHE A 114 7.06 11.90 16.88
C PHE A 114 5.94 11.98 17.93
N GLY A 115 6.29 12.41 19.15
CA GLY A 115 5.35 12.44 20.27
C GLY A 115 4.12 13.31 19.98
N CYS A 116 4.33 14.61 19.80
CA CYS A 116 3.28 15.54 19.39
C CYS A 116 3.87 16.72 18.60
N CYS A 117 3.11 17.29 17.65
CA CYS A 117 3.52 18.47 16.90
C CYS A 117 3.13 19.75 17.65
N SER A 118 3.67 20.90 17.26
CA SER A 118 3.40 22.20 17.89
C SER A 118 1.92 22.61 17.98
N LEU A 119 1.03 21.94 17.25
CA LEU A 119 -0.42 22.16 17.30
C LEU A 119 -1.14 21.40 18.43
N TYR A 120 -0.43 20.64 19.28
CA TYR A 120 -1.01 19.73 20.27
C TYR A 120 -2.09 20.40 21.17
N GLN A 121 -1.89 21.63 21.62
CA GLN A 121 -2.91 22.37 22.41
C GLN A 121 -4.19 22.61 21.60
N LYS A 122 -4.05 23.12 20.37
CA LYS A 122 -5.19 23.42 19.50
C LYS A 122 -5.95 22.14 19.09
N CYS A 123 -5.23 21.07 18.79
CA CYS A 123 -5.83 19.76 18.51
C CYS A 123 -6.66 19.27 19.71
N SER A 124 -6.15 19.46 20.93
CA SER A 124 -6.85 19.07 22.16
C SER A 124 -8.11 19.90 22.38
N ASP A 125 -8.02 21.21 22.19
CA ASP A 125 -9.16 22.13 22.35
C ASP A 125 -10.26 21.89 21.30
N ALA A 126 -9.87 21.41 20.11
CA ALA A 126 -10.76 21.00 19.02
C ALA A 126 -11.23 19.54 19.14
N LYS A 127 -10.63 18.71 20.01
CA LYS A 127 -10.86 17.27 20.14
C LYS A 127 -10.59 16.45 18.87
N GLN A 128 -9.82 17.01 17.94
CA GLN A 128 -9.44 16.36 16.68
C GLN A 128 -8.12 16.94 16.16
N CYS A 129 -7.44 16.20 15.28
CA CYS A 129 -6.26 16.73 14.60
C CYS A 129 -6.67 17.86 13.64
N ILE A 130 -5.94 18.97 13.68
CA ILE A 130 -6.17 20.13 12.81
C ILE A 130 -4.98 20.44 11.90
N ASP A 131 -4.01 19.52 11.83
CA ASP A 131 -2.84 19.71 11.00
C ASP A 131 -3.23 19.63 9.51
N PRO A 132 -3.00 20.69 8.71
CA PRO A 132 -3.37 20.69 7.30
C PRO A 132 -2.49 19.74 6.47
N ASP A 133 -1.28 19.42 6.96
CA ASP A 133 -0.38 18.49 6.31
C ASP A 133 -0.68 17.05 6.76
N ARG A 134 -1.31 16.28 5.87
CA ARG A 134 -1.71 14.90 6.15
C ARG A 134 -0.52 13.97 6.38
N GLU A 135 0.60 14.19 5.69
CA GLU A 135 1.80 13.36 5.82
C GLU A 135 2.45 13.61 7.19
N HIS A 136 2.60 14.89 7.56
CA HIS A 136 3.08 15.26 8.88
C HIS A 136 2.14 14.75 9.99
N ALA A 137 0.83 14.88 9.81
CA ALA A 137 -0.17 14.40 10.77
C ALA A 137 -0.09 12.89 11.03
N LYS A 138 0.25 12.09 10.00
CA LYS A 138 0.35 10.61 10.12
C LYS A 138 1.50 10.18 11.05
N GLY A 139 2.55 10.99 11.22
CA GLY A 139 3.66 10.71 12.15
C GLY A 139 3.37 11.07 13.62
N CYS A 140 2.27 11.77 13.89
CA CYS A 140 1.96 12.27 15.22
C CYS A 140 1.36 11.17 16.10
N ILE A 141 2.11 10.68 17.10
CA ILE A 141 1.62 9.69 18.07
C ILE A 141 0.41 10.24 18.82
N TYR A 142 0.44 11.52 19.21
CA TYR A 142 -0.67 12.15 19.91
C TYR A 142 -1.98 12.14 19.11
N ARG A 143 -1.95 12.21 17.77
CA ARG A 143 -3.15 12.11 16.95
C ARG A 143 -3.90 10.79 17.21
N THR A 144 -3.17 9.69 17.31
CA THR A 144 -3.76 8.35 17.54
C THR A 144 -4.44 8.28 18.90
N HIS A 145 -3.89 8.94 19.93
CA HIS A 145 -4.53 9.07 21.24
C HIS A 145 -5.78 9.95 21.17
N LEU A 146 -5.69 11.08 20.47
CA LEU A 146 -6.81 12.00 20.27
C LEU A 146 -7.99 11.34 19.55
N GLU A 147 -7.72 10.52 18.54
CA GLU A 147 -8.72 9.70 17.82
C GLU A 147 -9.39 8.65 18.72
N LYS A 148 -8.68 8.16 19.75
CA LYS A 148 -9.23 7.28 20.81
C LYS A 148 -9.98 8.05 21.90
N GLY A 149 -10.02 9.38 21.82
CA GLY A 149 -10.63 10.25 22.83
C GLY A 149 -9.75 10.49 24.05
N GLU A 150 -8.45 10.18 23.99
CA GLU A 150 -7.48 10.42 25.06
C GLU A 150 -6.82 11.79 24.84
N ILE A 151 -7.17 12.78 25.67
CA ILE A 151 -6.76 14.18 25.53
C ILE A 151 -5.82 14.55 26.68
N PHE A 152 -4.52 14.71 26.38
CA PHE A 152 -3.46 15.00 27.36
C PHE A 152 -3.28 16.50 27.66
N TYR A 153 -3.68 17.39 26.76
CA TYR A 153 -3.40 18.83 26.84
C TYR A 153 -4.68 19.67 26.69
N GLY A 154 -4.55 20.99 26.83
CA GLY A 154 -5.63 21.95 26.54
C GLY A 154 -6.79 21.92 27.55
N ARG A 155 -7.87 22.65 27.23
CA ARG A 155 -9.04 22.81 28.10
C ARG A 155 -9.90 21.55 28.20
N ASN A 156 -9.76 20.63 27.25
CA ASN A 156 -10.53 19.39 27.19
C ASN A 156 -9.75 18.19 27.74
N ARG A 157 -8.64 18.39 28.46
CA ARG A 157 -7.83 17.31 29.03
C ARG A 157 -8.72 16.36 29.87
N ASN A 158 -8.58 15.05 29.64
CA ASN A 158 -9.41 14.03 30.29
C ASN A 158 -8.64 12.81 30.81
N VAL A 159 -7.32 12.80 30.70
CA VAL A 159 -6.43 11.77 31.24
C VAL A 159 -5.64 12.34 32.43
N ASN A 160 -5.65 11.64 33.55
CA ASN A 160 -5.05 12.06 34.83
C ASN A 160 -3.56 11.76 34.90
#